data_AF-A0A6B0YUE3-F1
#
_entry.id   AF-A0A6B0YUE3-F1
#
_cell.length_a   1.000
_cell.length_b   1.000
_cell.length_c   1.000
_cell.angle_alpha   90.00
_cell.angle_beta   90.00
_cell.angle_gamma   90.00
#
_symmetry.space_group_name_H-M   'P 1'
#
loop_
_entity.id
_entity.type
_entity.pdbx_description
1 polymer ?
#
loop_
_entity_poly.entity_id
_entity_poly.type
_entity_poly.pdbx_seq_one_letter_code
_entity_poly.pdbx_strand_id
1 'polypeptide(L)'
;MAASVTPKLNLVEDYEKERGKPVPSFNHGVVQANLIIALNAACRDRFLIASELSLASEPPMTPDISICSLRQPDWLHDEIRVAEAPLTTVEIVSPSQSVNDFVPRIEDYFSFGVRSVWLVLPPLKQVAVFAPETDPEVFSEGNVVDHSLEAVVALDEIFP
;
A
#
# COMPACT_ATOMS: atom_id res chain seq x y z
N MET A 1 0.49 -42.94 -8.93
CA MET A 1 1.04 -42.24 -7.75
C MET A 1 0.56 -40.80 -7.81
N ALA A 2 -0.49 -40.48 -7.07
CA ALA A 2 -0.94 -39.09 -6.93
C ALA A 2 -0.17 -38.49 -5.75
N ALA A 3 0.67 -37.49 -6.01
CA ALA A 3 1.31 -36.73 -4.96
C ALA A 3 0.20 -36.05 -4.13
N SER A 4 0.15 -36.36 -2.84
CA SER A 4 -0.69 -35.65 -1.89
C SER A 4 -0.12 -34.24 -1.74
N VAL A 5 -0.58 -33.31 -2.58
CA VAL A 5 -0.36 -31.88 -2.35
C VAL A 5 -0.98 -31.56 -1.00
N THR A 6 -0.15 -31.15 -0.06
CA THR A 6 -0.51 -30.96 1.33
C THR A 6 -1.40 -29.70 1.44
N PRO A 7 -2.54 -29.72 2.15
CA PRO A 7 -3.55 -28.65 2.11
C PRO A 7 -3.04 -27.24 2.48
N LYS A 8 -1.87 -27.12 3.11
CA LYS A 8 -1.22 -25.83 3.41
C LYS A 8 -0.65 -25.11 2.19
N LEU A 9 -0.19 -25.84 1.16
CA LEU A 9 0.43 -25.21 -0.01
C LEU A 9 -0.60 -24.44 -0.84
N ASN A 10 -1.80 -25.01 -0.96
CA ASN A 10 -2.92 -24.38 -1.68
C ASN A 10 -3.31 -23.03 -1.06
N LEU A 11 -3.27 -22.90 0.27
CA LEU A 11 -3.69 -21.67 0.95
C LEU A 11 -2.79 -20.46 0.66
N VAL A 12 -1.47 -20.66 0.57
CA VAL A 12 -0.53 -19.58 0.24
C VAL A 12 -0.69 -19.18 -1.22
N GLU A 13 -0.78 -20.16 -2.12
CA GLU A 13 -1.00 -19.87 -3.54
C GLU A 13 -2.33 -19.17 -3.79
N ASP A 14 -3.40 -19.57 -3.10
CA ASP A 14 -4.72 -18.94 -3.24
C ASP A 14 -4.68 -17.49 -2.74
N TYR A 15 -4.02 -17.24 -1.60
CA TYR A 15 -3.80 -15.88 -1.09
C TYR A 15 -3.02 -15.01 -2.09
N GLU A 16 -1.90 -15.51 -2.60
CA GLU A 16 -1.05 -14.76 -3.54
C GLU A 16 -1.76 -14.49 -4.87
N LYS A 17 -2.60 -15.43 -5.35
CA LYS A 17 -3.44 -15.23 -6.53
C LYS A 17 -4.54 -14.20 -6.30
N GLU A 18 -5.20 -14.24 -5.15
CA GLU A 18 -6.32 -13.34 -4.83
C GLU A 18 -5.85 -11.91 -4.56
N ARG A 19 -4.78 -11.75 -3.77
CA ARG A 19 -4.26 -10.45 -3.34
C ARG A 19 -3.16 -9.90 -4.24
N GLY A 20 -2.61 -10.74 -5.12
CA GLY A 20 -1.48 -10.38 -5.98
C GLY A 20 -0.19 -10.11 -5.20
N LYS A 21 -0.09 -10.44 -3.91
CA LYS A 21 1.09 -10.14 -3.08
C LYS A 21 1.41 -11.29 -2.12
N PRO A 22 2.69 -11.46 -1.72
CA PRO A 22 3.08 -12.52 -0.81
C PRO A 22 2.51 -12.32 0.59
N VAL A 23 2.51 -13.39 1.36
CA VAL A 23 2.08 -13.34 2.77
C VAL A 23 2.93 -12.32 3.55
N PRO A 24 2.32 -11.48 4.42
CA PRO A 24 3.05 -10.46 5.15
C PRO A 24 4.16 -11.04 6.02
N SER A 25 5.32 -10.38 6.02
CA SER A 25 6.47 -10.74 6.85
C SER A 25 6.54 -9.88 8.12
N PHE A 26 7.39 -10.24 9.10
CA PHE A 26 7.52 -9.49 10.35
C PHE A 26 7.83 -8.00 10.12
N ASN A 27 8.84 -7.68 9.31
CA ASN A 27 9.21 -6.30 9.01
C ASN A 27 8.11 -5.56 8.25
N HIS A 28 7.40 -6.25 7.35
CA HIS A 28 6.27 -5.68 6.62
C HIS A 28 5.17 -5.23 7.59
N GLY A 29 4.74 -6.11 8.51
CA GLY A 29 3.72 -5.77 9.49
C GLY A 29 4.12 -4.64 10.45
N VAL A 30 5.38 -4.60 10.89
CA VAL A 30 5.90 -3.51 11.74
C VAL A 30 5.87 -2.18 10.98
N VAL A 31 6.40 -2.15 9.74
CA VAL A 31 6.43 -0.94 8.90
C VAL A 31 5.02 -0.48 8.56
N GLN A 32 4.10 -1.39 8.24
CA GLN A 32 2.70 -1.06 7.94
C GLN A 32 2.01 -0.40 9.15
N ALA A 33 2.20 -0.95 10.36
CA ALA A 33 1.64 -0.37 11.57
C ALA A 33 2.18 1.04 11.86
N ASN A 34 3.50 1.22 11.71
CA ASN A 34 4.15 2.51 11.90
C ASN A 34 3.66 3.56 10.90
N LEU A 35 3.58 3.20 9.62
CA LEU A 35 3.04 4.07 8.57
C LEU A 35 1.61 4.50 8.86
N ILE A 36 0.74 3.57 9.27
CA ILE A 36 -0.65 3.91 9.62
C ILE A 36 -0.69 4.94 10.75
N ILE A 37 0.13 4.77 11.79
CA ILE A 37 0.20 5.73 12.91
C ILE A 37 0.69 7.10 12.43
N ALA A 38 1.81 7.13 11.70
CA ALA A 38 2.42 8.37 11.23
C ALA A 38 1.52 9.13 10.25
N LEU A 39 0.90 8.43 9.30
CA LEU A 39 -0.06 9.03 8.35
C LEU A 39 -1.30 9.56 9.07
N ASN A 40 -1.83 8.83 10.07
CA ASN A 40 -2.91 9.35 10.89
C ASN A 40 -2.49 10.62 11.65
N ALA A 41 -1.28 10.67 12.19
CA ALA A 41 -0.78 11.88 12.86
C ALA A 41 -0.66 13.07 11.88
N ALA A 42 -0.24 12.80 10.64
CA ALA A 42 0.00 13.82 9.62
C ALA A 42 -1.30 14.36 8.96
N CYS A 43 -2.36 13.57 8.82
CA CYS A 43 -3.49 13.96 7.96
C CYS A 43 -4.88 13.39 8.29
N ARG A 44 -5.11 12.82 9.49
CA ARG A 44 -6.42 12.24 9.88
C ARG A 44 -7.59 13.23 9.89
N ASP A 45 -7.32 14.52 9.93
CA ASP A 45 -8.33 15.58 9.89
C ASP A 45 -8.86 15.83 8.47
N ARG A 46 -8.12 15.37 7.45
CA ARG A 46 -8.42 15.58 6.02
C ARG A 46 -8.74 14.28 5.28
N PHE A 47 -8.23 13.14 5.74
CA PHE A 47 -8.33 11.86 5.03
C PHE A 47 -8.59 10.68 5.98
N LEU A 48 -9.07 9.57 5.39
CA LEU A 48 -9.16 8.28 6.06
C LEU A 48 -7.98 7.40 5.66
N ILE A 49 -7.42 6.69 6.64
CA ILE A 49 -6.35 5.70 6.41
C ILE A 49 -6.95 4.31 6.58
N ALA A 50 -6.90 3.49 5.52
CA ALA A 50 -7.40 2.13 5.52
C ALA A 50 -6.28 1.14 5.16
N SER A 51 -6.17 0.04 5.89
CA SER A 51 -5.28 -1.07 5.54
C SER A 51 -5.98 -2.09 4.65
N GLU A 52 -5.27 -2.68 3.70
CA GLU A 52 -5.72 -3.85 2.95
C GLU A 52 -7.06 -3.67 2.20
N LEU A 53 -7.30 -2.46 1.68
CA LEU A 53 -8.55 -2.11 1.01
C LEU A 53 -8.63 -2.77 -0.37
N SER A 54 -9.67 -3.57 -0.61
CA SER A 54 -9.93 -4.16 -1.92
C SER A 54 -10.53 -3.11 -2.86
N LEU A 55 -9.84 -2.80 -3.96
CA LEU A 55 -10.33 -1.82 -4.93
C LEU A 55 -11.20 -2.48 -6.01
N ALA A 56 -12.22 -1.79 -6.48
CA ALA A 56 -13.03 -2.20 -7.63
C ALA A 56 -12.31 -1.87 -8.96
N SER A 57 -11.02 -2.21 -9.04
CA SER A 57 -10.17 -2.06 -10.22
C SER A 57 -10.10 -3.35 -11.04
N GLU A 58 -9.68 -3.21 -12.28
CA GLU A 58 -9.32 -4.30 -13.19
C GLU A 58 -7.91 -4.04 -13.75
N PRO A 59 -6.89 -4.82 -13.39
CA PRO A 59 -6.96 -6.00 -12.51
C PRO A 59 -7.32 -5.64 -11.05
N PRO A 60 -7.82 -6.60 -10.26
CA PRO A 60 -8.03 -6.44 -8.82
C PRO A 60 -6.76 -5.99 -8.09
N MET A 61 -6.88 -4.92 -7.30
CA MET A 61 -5.77 -4.41 -6.49
C MET A 61 -6.14 -4.38 -5.00
N THR A 62 -5.14 -4.60 -4.14
CA THR A 62 -5.23 -4.42 -2.69
C THR A 62 -3.93 -3.81 -2.16
N PRO A 63 -3.80 -2.47 -2.16
CA PRO A 63 -2.65 -1.81 -1.56
C PRO A 63 -2.54 -2.15 -0.06
N ASP A 64 -1.32 -2.13 0.47
CA ASP A 64 -1.09 -2.33 1.90
C ASP A 64 -1.78 -1.23 2.73
N ILE A 65 -1.70 0.03 2.27
CA ILE A 65 -2.39 1.18 2.87
C ILE A 65 -3.01 2.04 1.78
N SER A 66 -4.24 2.49 2.01
CA SER A 66 -4.96 3.47 1.19
C SER A 66 -5.26 4.73 2.00
N ILE A 67 -4.98 5.89 1.41
CA ILE A 67 -5.36 7.20 1.93
C ILE A 67 -6.55 7.69 1.10
N CYS A 68 -7.73 7.69 1.70
CA CYS A 68 -9.00 7.96 1.01
C CYS A 68 -9.58 9.32 1.40
N SER A 69 -10.49 9.83 0.56
CA SER A 69 -11.30 11.01 0.88
C SER A 69 -12.01 10.82 2.21
N LEU A 70 -12.11 11.90 3.01
CA LEU A 70 -12.85 11.85 4.26
C LEU A 70 -14.35 11.66 3.99
N ARG A 71 -14.90 10.56 4.50
CA ARG A 71 -16.32 10.22 4.44
C ARG A 71 -16.78 9.57 5.75
N GLN A 72 -18.08 9.55 6.02
CA GLN A 72 -18.60 8.82 7.18
C GLN A 72 -18.73 7.33 6.86
N PRO A 73 -18.11 6.43 7.64
CA PRO A 73 -18.30 4.99 7.44
C PRO A 73 -19.74 4.56 7.78
N ASP A 74 -20.36 3.77 6.91
CA ASP A 74 -21.55 3.00 7.26
C ASP A 74 -21.13 1.67 7.89
N TRP A 75 -21.17 1.61 9.21
CA TRP A 75 -20.75 0.43 9.98
C TRP A 75 -21.69 -0.77 9.82
N LEU A 76 -22.88 -0.60 9.25
CA LEU A 76 -23.86 -1.65 9.04
C LEU A 76 -23.83 -2.20 7.61
N HIS A 77 -23.54 -1.35 6.62
CA HIS A 77 -23.47 -1.71 5.20
C HIS A 77 -22.07 -1.42 4.66
N ASP A 78 -21.18 -2.41 4.79
CA ASP A 78 -19.79 -2.30 4.34
C ASP A 78 -19.66 -2.38 2.80
N GLU A 79 -18.62 -1.73 2.27
CA GLU A 79 -18.26 -1.74 0.86
C GLU A 79 -17.10 -2.74 0.64
N ILE A 80 -17.43 -3.96 0.18
CA ILE A 80 -16.44 -5.05 0.03
C ILE A 80 -15.33 -4.69 -0.98
N ARG A 81 -15.69 -3.97 -2.05
CA ARG A 81 -14.75 -3.47 -3.06
C ARG A 81 -15.00 -2.01 -3.31
N VAL A 82 -14.01 -1.18 -3.02
CA VAL A 82 -14.16 0.27 -3.07
C VAL A 82 -13.98 0.79 -4.49
N ALA A 83 -15.02 1.44 -5.01
CA ALA A 83 -15.02 2.00 -6.36
C ALA A 83 -14.36 3.38 -6.45
N GLU A 84 -14.33 4.13 -5.34
CA GLU A 84 -13.63 5.41 -5.26
C GLU A 84 -12.11 5.16 -5.14
N ALA A 85 -11.34 5.78 -6.03
CA ALA A 85 -9.88 5.70 -5.97
C ALA A 85 -9.35 6.37 -4.68
N PRO A 86 -8.44 5.72 -3.94
CA PRO A 86 -7.65 6.39 -2.93
C PRO A 86 -6.90 7.58 -3.54
N LEU A 87 -6.68 8.65 -2.77
CA LEU A 87 -5.79 9.74 -3.20
C LEU A 87 -4.36 9.22 -3.30
N THR A 88 -3.96 8.39 -2.35
CA THR A 88 -2.61 7.82 -2.29
C THR A 88 -2.69 6.36 -1.88
N THR A 89 -1.82 5.54 -2.46
CA THR A 89 -1.61 4.15 -2.02
C THR A 89 -0.19 3.98 -1.51
N VAL A 90 0.00 3.05 -0.58
CA VAL A 90 1.32 2.64 -0.07
C VAL A 90 1.48 1.14 -0.30
N GLU A 91 2.63 0.78 -0.84
CA GLU A 91 3.08 -0.59 -1.07
C GLU A 91 4.40 -0.81 -0.35
N ILE A 92 4.47 -1.83 0.49
CA ILE A 92 5.66 -2.19 1.25
C ILE A 92 6.29 -3.40 0.57
N VAL A 93 7.47 -3.19 -0.02
CA VAL A 93 8.20 -4.24 -0.75
C VAL A 93 8.57 -5.35 0.23
N SER A 94 8.00 -6.53 0.01
CA SER A 94 8.34 -7.71 0.78
C SER A 94 9.69 -8.31 0.32
N PRO A 95 10.34 -9.16 1.15
CA PRO A 95 11.63 -9.75 0.80
C PRO A 95 11.64 -10.63 -0.45
N SER A 96 10.48 -11.14 -0.87
CA SER A 96 10.35 -12.01 -2.05
C SER A 96 10.00 -11.27 -3.33
N GLN A 97 9.72 -9.96 -3.26
CA GLN A 97 9.36 -9.15 -4.41
C GLN A 97 10.54 -8.31 -4.90
N SER A 98 10.56 -8.04 -6.21
CA SER A 98 11.45 -7.08 -6.83
C SER A 98 10.75 -5.73 -7.00
N VAL A 99 11.52 -4.64 -7.05
CA VAL A 99 10.98 -3.30 -7.38
C VAL A 99 10.30 -3.29 -8.75
N ASN A 100 10.84 -4.05 -9.70
CA ASN A 100 10.27 -4.14 -11.05
C ASN A 100 8.86 -4.77 -11.06
N ASP A 101 8.50 -5.53 -10.03
CA ASP A 101 7.17 -6.14 -9.89
C ASP A 101 6.10 -5.09 -9.57
N PHE A 102 6.51 -3.90 -9.09
CA PHE A 102 5.62 -2.80 -8.72
C PHE A 102 5.42 -1.78 -9.83
N VAL A 103 6.31 -1.68 -10.81
CA VAL A 103 6.16 -0.76 -11.95
C VAL A 103 4.77 -0.89 -12.62
N PRO A 104 4.30 -2.09 -13.03
CA PRO A 104 2.97 -2.21 -13.62
C PRO A 104 1.83 -1.85 -12.65
N ARG A 105 1.99 -2.12 -11.34
CA ARG A 105 0.98 -1.76 -10.34
C ARG A 105 0.86 -0.26 -10.15
N ILE A 106 1.98 0.46 -10.20
CA ILE A 106 2.01 1.91 -10.11
C ILE A 106 1.21 2.50 -11.29
N GLU A 107 1.41 1.97 -12.49
CA GLU A 107 0.63 2.34 -13.68
C GLU A 107 -0.86 2.01 -13.53
N ASP A 108 -1.20 0.85 -12.98
CA ASP A 108 -2.58 0.45 -12.70
C ASP A 108 -3.24 1.37 -11.65
N TYR A 109 -2.52 1.75 -10.59
CA TYR A 109 -3.00 2.70 -9.58
C TYR A 109 -3.31 4.07 -10.20
N PHE A 110 -2.41 4.61 -11.02
CA PHE A 110 -2.65 5.86 -11.72
C PHE A 110 -3.82 5.76 -12.70
N SER A 111 -3.93 4.64 -13.42
CA SER A 111 -5.07 4.39 -14.32
C SER A 111 -6.40 4.29 -13.56
N PHE A 112 -6.38 3.82 -12.31
CA PHE A 112 -7.55 3.78 -11.43
C PHE A 112 -7.91 5.15 -10.84
N GLY A 113 -7.01 6.15 -10.92
CA GLY A 113 -7.26 7.52 -10.46
C GLY A 113 -6.52 7.90 -9.17
N VAL A 114 -5.57 7.08 -8.71
CA VAL A 114 -4.68 7.41 -7.58
C VAL A 114 -3.77 8.59 -7.98
N ARG A 115 -3.47 9.49 -7.04
CA ARG A 115 -2.69 10.71 -7.29
C ARG A 115 -1.22 10.58 -6.88
N SER A 116 -0.91 9.69 -5.95
CA SER A 116 0.48 9.34 -5.62
C SER A 116 0.58 7.90 -5.11
N VAL A 117 1.74 7.27 -5.32
CA VAL A 117 2.02 5.92 -4.83
C VAL A 117 3.32 5.94 -4.05
N TRP A 118 3.30 5.45 -2.81
CA TRP A 118 4.48 5.28 -1.98
C TRP A 118 4.98 3.85 -2.13
N LEU A 119 6.22 3.68 -2.57
CA LEU A 119 6.92 2.40 -2.56
C LEU A 119 7.93 2.39 -1.41
N VAL A 120 7.66 1.59 -0.40
CA VAL A 120 8.46 1.50 0.83
C VAL A 120 9.41 0.32 0.72
N LEU A 121 10.70 0.57 0.96
CA LEU A 121 11.80 -0.39 0.81
C LEU A 121 12.44 -0.64 2.19
N PRO A 122 11.89 -1.56 3.01
CA PRO A 122 12.38 -1.77 4.38
C PRO A 122 13.88 -2.06 4.51
N PRO A 123 14.51 -2.92 3.67
CA PRO A 123 15.95 -3.21 3.79
C PRO A 123 16.85 -2.00 3.59
N LEU A 124 16.37 -0.99 2.85
CA LEU A 124 17.10 0.23 2.54
C LEU A 124 16.70 1.41 3.44
N LYS A 125 15.66 1.23 4.28
CA LYS A 125 14.99 2.33 5.01
C LYS A 125 14.64 3.51 4.09
N GLN A 126 14.11 3.19 2.91
CA GLN A 126 13.79 4.17 1.86
C GLN A 126 12.29 4.18 1.57
N VAL A 127 11.81 5.35 1.16
CA VAL A 127 10.47 5.53 0.57
C VAL A 127 10.64 6.27 -0.75
N ALA A 128 10.09 5.72 -1.82
CA ALA A 128 9.96 6.41 -3.10
C ALA A 128 8.50 6.86 -3.27
N VAL A 129 8.28 8.14 -3.56
CA VAL A 129 6.94 8.70 -3.82
C VAL A 129 6.83 8.98 -5.31
N PHE A 130 5.89 8.31 -5.96
CA PHE A 130 5.57 8.47 -7.37
C PHE A 130 4.34 9.38 -7.50
N ALA A 131 4.36 10.27 -8.49
CA ALA A 131 3.20 11.03 -8.93
C ALA A 131 3.10 10.97 -10.47
N PRO A 132 1.91 11.20 -11.05
CA PRO A 132 1.75 11.22 -12.50
C PRO A 132 2.68 12.23 -13.17
N GLU A 133 3.30 11.82 -14.27
CA GLU A 133 4.11 12.68 -15.15
C GLU A 133 5.38 13.29 -14.52
N THR A 134 5.80 12.82 -13.34
CA THR A 134 7.05 13.25 -12.69
C THR A 134 7.97 12.06 -12.37
N ASP A 135 9.26 12.34 -12.29
CA ASP A 135 10.21 11.38 -11.72
C ASP A 135 9.90 11.14 -10.23
N PRO A 136 10.12 9.92 -9.71
CA PRO A 136 9.86 9.63 -8.30
C PRO A 136 10.85 10.35 -7.38
N GLU A 137 10.35 10.85 -6.26
CA GLU A 137 11.15 11.41 -5.18
C GLU A 137 11.55 10.31 -4.20
N VAL A 138 12.84 10.15 -3.92
CA VAL A 138 13.36 9.09 -3.06
C VAL A 138 13.90 9.69 -1.76
N PHE A 139 13.37 9.21 -0.64
CA PHE A 139 13.72 9.65 0.70
C PHE A 139 14.48 8.53 1.42
N SER A 140 15.70 8.83 1.86
CA SER A 140 16.52 7.95 2.72
C SER A 140 16.88 8.58 4.07
N GLU A 141 16.54 9.86 4.27
CA GLU A 141 16.72 10.61 5.51
C GLU A 141 15.69 11.75 5.60
N GLY A 142 15.48 12.27 6.82
CA GLY A 142 14.55 13.38 7.05
C GLY A 142 13.09 12.94 6.91
N ASN A 143 12.33 13.68 6.09
CA ASN A 143 10.89 13.50 5.98
C ASN A 143 10.50 13.08 4.56
N VAL A 144 9.60 12.10 4.48
CA VAL A 144 8.84 11.80 3.27
C VAL A 144 7.81 12.91 3.07
N VAL A 145 7.78 13.50 1.89
CA VAL A 145 6.81 14.53 1.52
C VAL A 145 5.91 13.97 0.42
N ASP A 146 4.60 14.09 0.62
CA ASP A 146 3.61 13.83 -0.42
C ASP A 146 2.82 15.10 -0.71
N HIS A 147 3.09 15.67 -1.88
CA HIS A 147 2.43 16.88 -2.36
C HIS A 147 0.94 16.68 -2.70
N SER A 148 0.53 15.47 -3.08
CA SER A 148 -0.88 15.15 -3.38
C SER A 148 -1.75 15.15 -2.12
N LEU A 149 -1.15 14.88 -0.96
CA LEU A 149 -1.80 14.92 0.35
C LEU A 149 -1.50 16.19 1.14
N GLU A 150 -0.51 16.98 0.72
CA GLU A 150 0.13 18.00 1.56
C GLU A 150 0.46 17.41 2.95
N ALA A 151 1.12 16.25 2.96
CA ALA A 151 1.48 15.50 4.16
C ALA A 151 2.99 15.30 4.24
N VAL A 152 3.50 15.32 5.49
CA VAL A 152 4.92 15.13 5.79
C VAL A 152 5.02 14.07 6.89
N VAL A 153 5.79 13.03 6.64
CA VAL A 153 6.02 11.91 7.57
C VAL A 153 7.51 11.74 7.80
N ALA A 154 7.96 11.71 9.05
CA ALA A 154 9.37 11.51 9.35
C ALA A 154 9.78 10.05 9.11
N LEU A 155 10.95 9.83 8.50
CA LEU A 155 11.41 8.47 8.18
C LEU A 155 11.71 7.62 9.42
N ASP A 156 12.08 8.25 10.54
CA ASP A 156 12.31 7.58 11.82
C ASP A 156 11.01 7.10 12.49
N GLU A 157 9.86 7.71 12.18
CA GLU A 157 8.55 7.18 12.57
C GLU A 157 8.19 5.92 11.79
N ILE A 158 8.69 5.76 10.56
CA ILE A 158 8.49 4.57 9.72
C ILE A 158 9.45 3.45 10.11
N PHE A 159 10.74 3.79 10.28
CA PHE A 159 11.85 2.85 10.46
C PHE A 159 12.64 3.11 11.76
N PRO A 160 12.07 2.78 12.95
CA PRO A 160 12.74 2.97 14.23
C PRO A 160 14.05 2.16 14.38
#